data_AF-L1LD59-F1
#
_entry.id   AF-L1LD59-F1
#
_cell.length_a   1.000
_cell.length_b   1.000
_cell.length_c   1.000
_cell.angle_alpha   90.00
_cell.angle_beta   90.00
_cell.angle_gamma   90.00
#
_symmetry.space_group_name_H-M   'P 1'
#
loop_
_entity.id
_entity.type
_entity.pdbx_description
1 polymer ?
#
loop_
_entity_poly.entity_id
_entity_poly.type
_entity_poly.pdbx_seq_one_letter_code
_entity_poly.pdbx_strand_id
1 'polypeptide(L)'
;MENAIALLEEYEGVNTLVTCKELNFPGEPFDISYDMLNDESVWEDLFYDDHSTRSSNGPFLFEISKEVLDERVDSLMRKLIKRREYSTRGLYITTILIKLNPANYTAWYYRNECINRLNISLEDELDFTRKITLESIKSYQPWNHRRNICQLANNCFNELEYIKLEIATSPKNQCAWSHLTWLVDTFGIDEDGINKEIEFIDFLIGSDSYNNSVWNYKNFIIKRFKDAFGLDYIVKECKNNFELLMKKPKNESLVNYMTNMLSYCETLFSKCINLDFCTSTCNGPPTLCIISAIVKSRGISTQLLTLVAHILQNQSIDQLCNKDEIYNKIEVLFVCF
;
A
#
# COMPACT_ATOMS: atom_id res chain seq x y z
N MET A 1 -11.79 17.30 0.47
CA MET A 1 -11.54 16.11 -0.37
C MET A 1 -12.18 16.22 -1.76
N GLU A 2 -13.41 16.72 -1.89
CA GLU A 2 -14.13 16.79 -3.19
C GLU A 2 -13.40 17.54 -4.32
N ASN A 3 -12.54 18.52 -4.02
CA ASN A 3 -11.82 19.30 -5.04
C ASN A 3 -10.40 18.79 -5.38
N ALA A 4 -9.88 17.76 -4.69
CA ALA A 4 -8.52 17.24 -4.93
C ALA A 4 -8.49 15.93 -5.74
N ILE A 5 -9.66 15.32 -6.00
CA ILE A 5 -9.80 13.97 -6.58
C ILE A 5 -10.52 14.06 -7.95
N ALA A 6 -10.25 15.11 -8.71
CA ALA A 6 -10.77 15.24 -10.07
C ALA A 6 -9.64 15.02 -11.07
N LEU A 7 -9.86 14.05 -11.96
CA LEU A 7 -9.07 13.65 -13.14
C LEU A 7 -8.08 12.49 -12.90
N LEU A 8 -8.58 11.27 -13.10
CA LEU A 8 -7.78 10.14 -13.59
C LEU A 8 -8.45 9.66 -14.88
N GLU A 9 -8.05 10.24 -16.02
CA GLU A 9 -8.36 9.66 -17.33
C GLU A 9 -7.26 8.67 -17.74
N GLU A 10 -7.69 7.61 -18.41
CA GLU A 10 -6.98 6.39 -18.76
C GLU A 10 -5.58 6.60 -19.37
N TYR A 11 -4.80 5.52 -19.26
CA TYR A 11 -3.53 5.19 -19.92
C TYR A 11 -2.25 5.40 -19.08
N GLU A 12 -1.49 4.29 -18.99
CA GLU A 12 -0.07 4.23 -18.67
C GLU A 12 0.67 5.33 -19.46
N GLY A 13 0.89 6.48 -18.84
CA GLY A 13 1.54 7.63 -19.48
C GLY A 13 0.94 9.00 -19.18
N VAL A 14 -0.22 9.11 -18.55
CA VAL A 14 -0.71 10.41 -18.07
C VAL A 14 -0.07 10.71 -16.71
N ASN A 15 0.94 11.59 -16.71
CA ASN A 15 1.45 12.29 -15.53
C ASN A 15 0.31 13.12 -14.92
N THR A 16 -0.57 12.49 -14.16
CA THR A 16 -1.59 13.19 -13.39
C THR A 16 -0.92 13.79 -12.18
N LEU A 17 -0.72 15.11 -12.22
CA LEU A 17 -0.15 15.86 -11.12
C LEU A 17 -1.20 15.96 -10.01
N VAL A 18 -1.22 14.97 -9.12
CA VAL A 18 -2.00 15.04 -7.88
C VAL A 18 -1.40 16.17 -7.04
N THR A 19 -2.23 17.15 -6.67
CA THR A 19 -1.81 18.27 -5.82
C THR A 19 -2.79 18.50 -4.70
N CYS A 20 -2.27 18.90 -3.54
CA CYS A 20 -3.09 19.33 -2.41
C CYS A 20 -2.37 20.47 -1.69
N LYS A 21 -2.88 21.70 -1.83
CA LYS A 21 -2.29 22.89 -1.21
C LYS A 21 -2.35 22.83 0.32
N GLU A 22 -3.45 22.28 0.87
CA GLU A 22 -3.66 22.18 2.32
C GLU A 22 -2.65 21.24 2.99
N LEU A 23 -2.22 20.19 2.28
CA LEU A 23 -1.26 19.19 2.77
C LEU A 23 0.15 19.39 2.21
N ASN A 24 0.41 20.49 1.51
CA ASN A 24 1.67 20.77 0.83
C ASN A 24 2.15 19.58 -0.05
N PHE A 25 1.28 19.08 -0.92
CA PHE A 25 1.56 17.93 -1.78
C PHE A 25 1.58 18.31 -3.28
N PRO A 26 2.60 17.85 -4.05
CA PRO A 26 3.82 17.21 -3.58
C PRO A 26 4.66 18.21 -2.77
N GLY A 27 5.32 17.73 -1.72
CA GLY A 27 6.21 18.58 -0.92
C GLY A 27 7.38 19.09 -1.75
N GLU A 28 7.87 20.29 -1.41
CA GLU A 28 9.08 20.81 -2.03
C GLU A 28 10.28 19.88 -1.71
N PRO A 29 11.14 19.58 -2.70
CA PRO A 29 12.43 18.98 -2.42
C PRO A 29 13.15 19.81 -1.36
N PHE A 30 13.80 19.16 -0.39
CA PHE A 30 14.67 19.90 0.52
C PHE A 30 16.11 19.76 0.08
N ASP A 31 16.77 20.91 -0.02
CA ASP A 31 18.20 21.01 -0.21
C ASP A 31 18.90 20.95 1.14
N ILE A 32 20.03 20.25 1.17
CA ILE A 32 20.89 20.19 2.35
C ILE A 32 21.75 21.45 2.37
N SER A 33 21.68 22.22 3.46
CA SER A 33 22.74 23.17 3.78
C SER A 33 23.95 22.42 4.30
N TYR A 34 25.11 22.68 3.70
CA TYR A 34 26.41 22.12 4.12
C TYR A 34 27.17 23.04 5.07
N ASP A 35 26.56 24.12 5.57
CA ASP A 35 27.25 25.14 6.36
C ASP A 35 27.82 24.57 7.66
N MET A 36 27.02 23.79 8.40
CA MET A 36 27.48 23.12 9.63
C MET A 36 28.51 22.02 9.33
N LEU A 37 28.38 21.31 8.20
CA LEU A 37 29.38 20.31 7.82
C LEU A 37 30.73 20.96 7.55
N ASN A 38 30.75 22.17 6.98
CA ASN A 38 31.96 22.91 6.61
C ASN A 38 32.57 23.71 7.77
N ASP A 39 31.85 23.89 8.88
CA ASP A 39 32.38 24.53 10.09
C ASP A 39 33.19 23.52 10.92
N GLU A 40 34.51 23.55 10.77
CA GLU A 40 35.43 22.65 11.50
C GLU A 40 35.33 22.81 13.02
N SER A 41 34.93 23.97 13.53
CA SER A 41 34.81 24.20 14.98
C SER A 41 33.70 23.35 15.60
N VAL A 42 32.69 22.97 14.82
CA VAL A 42 31.59 22.08 15.25
C VAL A 42 32.06 20.65 15.44
N TRP A 43 33.14 20.23 14.79
CA TRP A 43 33.58 18.82 14.75
C TRP A 43 34.91 18.57 15.45
N GLU A 44 35.64 19.64 15.82
CA GLU A 44 37.00 19.59 16.35
C GLU A 44 37.15 18.59 17.50
N ASP A 45 36.18 18.58 18.44
CA ASP A 45 36.17 17.69 19.60
C ASP A 45 36.15 16.20 19.24
N LEU A 46 35.62 15.81 18.07
CA LEU A 46 35.56 14.42 17.61
C LEU A 46 36.91 13.88 17.11
N PHE A 47 37.89 14.77 16.85
CA PHE A 47 39.19 14.39 16.30
C PHE A 47 40.30 14.27 17.34
N TYR A 48 40.08 14.74 18.57
CA TYR A 48 41.09 14.70 19.64
C TYR A 48 41.44 13.28 20.16
N ASP A 49 40.55 12.29 20.03
CA ASP A 49 40.72 10.94 20.62
C ASP A 49 41.17 9.83 19.64
N ASP A 50 41.49 10.16 18.39
CA ASP A 50 41.63 9.17 17.31
C ASP A 50 43.06 8.63 17.17
N HIS A 51 43.48 7.77 18.11
CA HIS A 51 44.75 7.03 18.02
C HIS A 51 44.62 5.63 17.40
N SER A 52 43.50 5.29 16.76
CA SER A 52 43.30 3.96 16.17
C SER A 52 43.27 4.00 14.65
N THR A 53 44.45 3.93 14.03
CA THR A 53 44.57 3.42 12.66
C THR A 53 44.55 1.90 12.70
N ARG A 54 43.47 1.30 12.19
CA ARG A 54 43.52 -0.08 11.70
C ARG A 54 42.94 -0.11 10.31
N SER A 55 43.80 -0.02 9.30
CA SER A 55 43.46 -0.54 7.99
C SER A 55 43.55 -2.07 8.09
N SER A 56 42.41 -2.75 8.02
CA SER A 56 42.41 -4.19 7.78
C SER A 56 42.65 -4.39 6.29
N ASN A 57 43.91 -4.44 5.86
CA ASN A 57 44.30 -4.74 4.48
C ASN A 57 44.19 -6.24 4.19
N GLY A 58 42.98 -6.80 4.36
CA GLY A 58 42.64 -8.11 3.82
C GLY A 58 42.23 -7.97 2.35
N PRO A 59 42.33 -9.03 1.52
CA PRO A 59 41.86 -8.96 0.15
C PRO A 59 40.33 -8.85 0.16
N PHE A 60 39.80 -7.65 -0.07
CA PHE A 60 38.38 -7.45 -0.29
C PHE A 60 37.98 -8.06 -1.64
N LEU A 61 36.78 -8.63 -1.72
CA LEU A 61 36.22 -9.15 -2.97
C LEU A 61 35.97 -8.02 -3.98
N PHE A 62 35.61 -6.84 -3.48
CA PHE A 62 35.48 -5.58 -4.23
C PHE A 62 35.56 -4.41 -3.24
N GLU A 63 35.93 -3.24 -3.76
CA GLU A 63 35.95 -1.98 -3.02
C GLU A 63 34.94 -1.03 -3.65
N ILE A 64 34.13 -0.38 -2.82
CA ILE A 64 33.19 0.64 -3.29
C ILE A 64 33.91 1.98 -3.17
N SER A 65 34.19 2.61 -4.31
CA SER A 65 34.67 3.98 -4.33
C SER A 65 33.58 4.90 -3.78
N LYS A 66 33.92 5.69 -2.77
CA LYS A 66 33.04 6.68 -2.15
C LYS A 66 33.49 8.08 -2.53
N GLU A 67 32.53 8.98 -2.63
CA GLU A 67 32.86 10.40 -2.74
C GLU A 67 33.42 10.93 -1.41
N VAL A 68 34.21 12.01 -1.48
CA VAL A 68 34.82 12.65 -0.30
C VAL A 68 33.76 13.05 0.73
N LEU A 69 32.58 13.48 0.26
CA LEU A 69 31.45 13.82 1.11
C LEU A 69 30.94 12.59 1.90
N ASP A 70 30.70 11.48 1.21
CA ASP A 70 30.23 10.23 1.83
C ASP A 70 31.22 9.76 2.91
N GLU A 71 32.51 9.77 2.60
CA GLU A 71 33.56 9.35 3.54
C GLU A 71 33.59 10.22 4.79
N ARG A 72 33.49 11.55 4.62
CA ARG A 72 33.49 12.52 5.72
C ARG A 72 32.28 12.30 6.62
N VAL A 73 31.08 12.25 6.05
CA VAL A 73 29.83 12.12 6.82
C VAL A 73 29.76 10.76 7.51
N ASP A 74 30.16 9.67 6.84
CA ASP A 74 30.26 8.34 7.44
C ASP A 74 31.27 8.31 8.60
N SER A 75 32.40 9.01 8.48
CA SER A 75 33.42 9.09 9.53
C SER A 75 32.91 9.80 10.78
N LEU A 76 32.27 10.97 10.60
CA LEU A 76 31.65 11.71 11.69
C LEU A 76 30.57 10.87 12.38
N MET A 77 29.73 10.19 11.60
CA MET A 77 28.69 9.31 12.12
C MET A 77 29.26 8.18 12.99
N ARG A 78 30.32 7.49 12.53
CA ARG A 78 30.99 6.44 13.31
C ARG A 78 31.52 6.97 14.65
N LYS A 79 32.06 8.19 14.67
CA LYS A 79 32.59 8.83 15.88
C LYS A 79 31.46 9.17 16.87
N LEU A 80 30.37 9.75 16.37
CA LEU A 80 29.18 10.03 17.18
C LEU A 80 28.58 8.76 17.79
N ILE A 81 28.42 7.70 16.99
CA ILE A 81 27.97 6.38 17.47
C ILE A 81 28.92 5.83 18.55
N LYS A 82 30.23 5.88 18.32
CA LYS A 82 31.25 5.39 19.27
C LYS A 82 31.17 6.12 20.61
N ARG A 83 30.91 7.42 20.59
CA ARG A 83 30.73 8.26 21.79
C ARG A 83 29.33 8.14 22.41
N ARG A 84 28.39 7.46 21.75
CA ARG A 84 26.96 7.44 22.12
C ARG A 84 26.41 8.85 22.32
N GLU A 85 26.89 9.77 21.49
CA GLU A 85 26.38 11.13 21.48
C GLU A 85 25.07 11.14 20.69
N TYR A 86 24.03 11.79 21.22
CA TYR A 86 22.75 11.97 20.52
C TYR A 86 22.38 13.44 20.60
N SER A 87 22.81 14.20 19.60
CA SER A 87 22.82 15.66 19.60
C SER A 87 22.19 16.22 18.32
N THR A 88 21.91 17.53 18.29
CA THR A 88 21.38 18.22 17.10
C THR A 88 22.33 18.12 15.91
N ARG A 89 23.65 18.18 16.13
CA ARG A 89 24.66 17.92 15.07
C ARG A 89 24.64 16.46 14.60
N GLY A 90 24.33 15.51 15.48
CA GLY A 90 24.11 14.12 15.12
C GLY A 90 22.87 13.95 14.23
N LEU A 91 21.77 14.62 14.59
CA LEU A 91 20.55 14.64 13.77
C LEU A 91 20.83 15.22 12.38
N TYR A 92 21.59 16.31 12.30
CA TYR A 92 22.06 16.92 11.05
C TYR A 92 22.85 15.93 10.18
N ILE A 93 23.82 15.20 10.75
CA ILE A 93 24.58 14.17 10.02
C ILE A 93 23.65 13.07 9.47
N THR A 94 22.65 12.63 10.24
CA THR A 94 21.70 11.64 9.70
C THR A 94 20.86 12.17 8.55
N THR A 95 20.49 13.47 8.55
CA THR A 95 19.78 14.09 7.43
C THR A 95 20.57 13.95 6.13
N ILE A 96 21.89 14.20 6.19
CA ILE A 96 22.77 14.06 5.03
C ILE A 96 22.89 12.59 4.60
N LEU A 97 23.19 11.69 5.53
CA LEU A 97 23.34 10.26 5.21
C LEU A 97 22.07 9.65 4.62
N ILE A 98 20.91 10.03 5.14
CA ILE A 98 19.62 9.53 4.67
C ILE A 98 19.30 10.06 3.28
N LYS A 99 19.63 11.33 2.98
CA LYS A 99 19.46 11.88 1.63
C LYS A 99 20.36 11.16 0.61
N LEU A 100 21.61 10.92 0.97
CA LEU A 100 22.58 10.25 0.10
C LEU A 100 22.26 8.76 -0.08
N ASN A 101 21.85 8.10 1.00
CA ASN A 101 21.46 6.70 1.01
C ASN A 101 20.26 6.44 1.95
N PRO A 102 19.02 6.56 1.42
CA PRO A 102 17.80 6.32 2.18
C PRO A 102 17.68 4.90 2.74
N ALA A 103 18.47 3.94 2.24
CA ALA A 103 18.48 2.56 2.72
C ALA A 103 19.43 2.33 3.91
N ASN A 104 20.19 3.36 4.33
CA ASN A 104 21.12 3.28 5.46
C ASN A 104 20.37 3.15 6.80
N TYR A 105 20.04 1.92 7.18
CA TYR A 105 19.30 1.62 8.41
C TYR A 105 20.03 2.06 9.69
N THR A 106 21.36 2.14 9.68
CA THR A 106 22.14 2.65 10.82
C THR A 106 21.89 4.13 11.06
N ALA A 107 21.81 4.93 9.99
CA ALA A 107 21.46 6.34 10.08
C ALA A 107 20.04 6.53 10.63
N TRP A 108 19.07 5.76 10.14
CA TRP A 108 17.69 5.78 10.65
C TRP A 108 17.58 5.35 12.11
N TYR A 109 18.29 4.30 12.51
CA TYR A 109 18.30 3.84 13.90
C TYR A 109 18.85 4.93 14.84
N TYR A 110 20.00 5.51 14.51
CA TYR A 110 20.57 6.59 15.31
C TYR A 110 19.70 7.86 15.29
N ARG A 111 19.04 8.16 14.17
CA ARG A 111 18.07 9.26 14.08
C ARG A 111 16.93 9.07 15.07
N ASN A 112 16.39 7.85 15.19
CA ASN A 112 15.40 7.51 16.22
C ASN A 112 15.92 7.69 17.65
N GLU A 113 17.18 7.31 17.92
CA GLU A 113 17.79 7.57 19.22
C GLU A 113 17.91 9.08 19.53
N CYS A 114 18.15 9.91 18.51
CA CYS A 114 18.15 11.36 18.64
C CYS A 114 16.73 11.90 18.91
N ILE A 115 15.72 11.45 18.15
CA ILE A 115 14.32 11.85 18.33
C ILE A 115 13.87 11.61 19.78
N ASN A 116 14.18 10.43 20.32
CA ASN A 116 13.81 10.03 21.68
C ASN A 116 14.49 10.87 22.78
N ARG A 117 15.59 11.59 22.48
CA ARG A 117 16.39 12.34 23.47
C ARG A 117 16.28 13.86 23.31
N LEU A 118 16.08 14.34 22.09
CA LEU A 118 16.15 15.76 21.75
C LEU A 118 14.80 16.49 21.84
N ASN A 119 13.72 15.79 22.19
CA ASN A 119 12.35 16.32 22.27
C ASN A 119 12.00 17.19 21.04
N ILE A 120 12.28 16.65 19.86
CA ILE A 120 12.00 17.34 18.59
C ILE A 120 10.52 17.21 18.23
N SER A 121 10.02 18.12 17.39
CA SER A 121 8.68 18.04 16.82
C SER A 121 8.55 16.76 15.97
N LEU A 122 7.64 15.87 16.36
CA LEU A 122 7.33 14.67 15.58
C LEU A 122 6.62 15.01 14.26
N GLU A 123 5.89 16.13 14.20
CA GLU A 123 5.27 16.62 12.95
C GLU A 123 6.35 17.07 11.96
N ASP A 124 7.35 17.84 12.40
CA ASP A 124 8.46 18.28 11.55
C ASP A 124 9.27 17.08 11.05
N GLU A 125 9.45 16.07 11.90
CA GLU A 125 10.14 14.84 11.57
C GLU A 125 9.36 13.97 10.56
N LEU A 126 8.03 13.99 10.66
CA LEU A 126 7.16 13.35 9.68
C LEU A 126 7.27 14.03 8.32
N ASP A 127 7.27 15.36 8.30
CA ASP A 127 7.47 16.17 7.09
C ASP A 127 8.84 15.94 6.45
N PHE A 128 9.91 15.84 7.25
CA PHE A 128 11.21 15.41 6.76
C PHE A 128 11.12 14.05 6.05
N THR A 129 10.44 13.09 6.68
CA THR A 129 10.37 11.72 6.16
C THR A 129 9.50 11.61 4.91
N ARG A 130 8.43 12.42 4.81
CA ARG A 130 7.61 12.56 3.60
C ARG A 130 8.43 13.04 2.41
N LYS A 131 9.33 14.01 2.61
CA LYS A 131 10.23 14.48 1.55
C LYS A 131 11.16 13.36 1.08
N ILE A 132 11.66 12.54 2.00
CA ILE A 132 12.47 11.36 1.64
C ILE A 132 11.65 10.32 0.87
N THR A 133 10.39 10.04 1.25
CA THR A 133 9.55 9.09 0.49
C THR A 133 9.20 9.58 -0.90
N LEU A 134 9.04 10.90 -1.10
CA LEU A 134 8.80 11.48 -2.43
C LEU A 134 10.00 11.26 -3.37
N GLU A 135 11.22 11.44 -2.88
CA GLU A 135 12.42 11.26 -3.69
C GLU A 135 12.86 9.80 -3.82
N SER A 136 12.48 8.95 -2.86
CA SER A 136 12.95 7.56 -2.75
C SER A 136 11.83 6.60 -2.35
N ILE A 137 10.78 6.61 -3.16
CA ILE A 137 9.52 5.88 -2.91
C ILE A 137 9.68 4.37 -2.68
N LYS A 138 10.73 3.75 -3.24
CA LYS A 138 11.02 2.32 -3.14
C LYS A 138 11.86 1.94 -1.91
N SER A 139 12.39 2.91 -1.17
CA SER A 139 13.19 2.62 0.03
C SER A 139 12.28 2.27 1.20
N TYR A 140 12.57 1.18 1.91
CA TYR A 140 11.70 0.67 2.99
C TYR A 140 11.80 1.48 4.28
N GLN A 141 13.02 1.94 4.59
CA GLN A 141 13.36 2.55 5.87
C GLN A 141 12.56 3.85 6.15
N PRO A 142 12.36 4.77 5.19
CA PRO A 142 11.49 5.93 5.37
C PRO A 142 10.06 5.55 5.76
N TRP A 143 9.47 4.53 5.13
CA TRP A 143 8.11 4.06 5.45
C TRP A 143 8.03 3.51 6.88
N ASN A 144 9.02 2.73 7.29
CA ASN A 144 9.09 2.22 8.66
C ASN A 144 9.26 3.37 9.67
N HIS A 145 10.04 4.38 9.32
CA HIS A 145 10.26 5.55 10.16
C HIS A 145 8.98 6.38 10.34
N ARG A 146 8.19 6.60 9.28
CA ARG A 146 6.85 7.22 9.38
C ARG A 146 5.95 6.50 10.37
N ARG A 147 5.94 5.15 10.35
CA ARG A 147 5.19 4.36 11.33
C ARG A 147 5.69 4.61 12.75
N ASN A 148 7.00 4.59 12.96
CA ASN A 148 7.60 4.83 14.28
C ASN A 148 7.20 6.22 14.84
N ILE A 149 7.24 7.26 14.01
CA ILE A 149 6.81 8.61 14.41
C ILE A 149 5.35 8.60 14.89
N CYS A 150 4.43 8.05 14.10
CA CYS A 150 3.01 7.98 14.48
C CYS A 150 2.78 7.14 15.74
N GLN A 151 3.56 6.07 15.93
CA GLN A 151 3.51 5.24 17.15
C GLN A 151 4.01 5.98 18.38
N LEU A 152 5.14 6.68 18.26
CA LEU A 152 5.69 7.52 19.34
C LEU A 152 4.71 8.64 19.72
N ALA A 153 4.04 9.23 18.73
CA ALA A 153 3.02 10.26 18.95
C ALA A 153 1.70 9.70 19.48
N ASN A 154 1.47 8.40 19.36
CA ASN A 154 0.15 7.78 19.48
C ASN A 154 -0.94 8.56 18.70
N ASN A 155 -0.57 9.06 17.52
CA ASN A 155 -1.38 9.92 16.66
C ASN A 155 -0.93 9.73 15.20
N CYS A 156 -1.88 9.68 14.26
CA CYS A 156 -1.58 9.58 12.84
C CYS A 156 -1.50 10.94 12.13
N PHE A 157 -1.70 12.05 12.83
CA PHE A 157 -1.70 13.42 12.28
C PHE A 157 -2.65 13.50 11.07
N ASN A 158 -2.13 13.95 9.93
CA ASN A 158 -2.80 13.96 8.61
C ASN A 158 -2.25 12.88 7.67
N GLU A 159 -1.64 11.80 8.20
CA GLU A 159 -1.05 10.73 7.37
C GLU A 159 -2.07 9.96 6.54
N LEU A 160 -3.29 9.76 7.07
CA LEU A 160 -4.35 9.05 6.35
C LEU A 160 -4.72 9.74 5.04
N GLU A 161 -4.78 11.07 5.05
CA GLU A 161 -5.04 11.87 3.85
C GLU A 161 -3.80 11.96 2.98
N TYR A 162 -2.62 12.18 3.57
CA TYR A 162 -1.37 12.33 2.82
C TYR A 162 -1.01 11.06 2.03
N ILE A 163 -1.15 9.87 2.63
CA ILE A 163 -0.84 8.61 1.97
C ILE A 163 -1.78 8.33 0.78
N LYS A 164 -3.02 8.80 0.84
CA LYS A 164 -3.97 8.67 -0.29
C LYS A 164 -3.52 9.49 -1.49
N LEU A 165 -2.90 10.66 -1.28
CA LEU A 165 -2.29 11.45 -2.36
C LEU A 165 -1.08 10.74 -2.98
N GLU A 166 -0.23 10.12 -2.15
CA GLU A 166 0.89 9.30 -2.63
C GLU A 166 0.40 8.08 -3.42
N ILE A 167 -0.67 7.42 -2.97
CA ILE A 167 -1.31 6.31 -3.69
C ILE A 167 -1.94 6.81 -4.98
N ALA A 168 -2.65 7.94 -5.00
CA ALA A 168 -3.23 8.48 -6.22
C ALA A 168 -2.14 8.79 -7.27
N THR A 169 -0.95 9.21 -6.84
CA THR A 169 0.21 9.46 -7.71
C THR A 169 0.88 8.17 -8.17
N SER A 170 0.96 7.15 -7.29
CA SER A 170 1.54 5.84 -7.59
C SER A 170 0.62 4.70 -7.13
N PRO A 171 -0.46 4.39 -7.88
CA PRO A 171 -1.54 3.51 -7.42
C PRO A 171 -1.14 2.06 -7.14
N LYS A 172 0.08 1.66 -7.53
CA LYS A 172 0.61 0.30 -7.36
C LYS A 172 1.78 0.24 -6.38
N ASN A 173 2.08 1.33 -5.65
CA ASN A 173 3.13 1.36 -4.63
C ASN A 173 2.74 0.49 -3.41
N GLN A 174 3.39 -0.66 -3.27
CA GLN A 174 3.13 -1.61 -2.18
C GLN A 174 3.47 -1.07 -0.79
N CYS A 175 4.51 -0.23 -0.66
CA CYS A 175 4.86 0.35 0.62
C CYS A 175 3.78 1.33 1.09
N ALA A 176 3.22 2.12 0.17
CA ALA A 176 2.15 3.05 0.49
C ALA A 176 0.85 2.33 0.90
N TRP A 177 0.43 1.31 0.15
CA TRP A 177 -0.73 0.48 0.52
C TRP A 177 -0.56 -0.24 1.86
N SER A 178 0.63 -0.78 2.12
CA SER A 178 0.93 -1.39 3.42
C SER A 178 0.87 -0.36 4.54
N HIS A 179 1.32 0.87 4.29
CA HIS A 179 1.27 1.95 5.26
C HIS A 179 -0.17 2.42 5.54
N LEU A 180 -0.98 2.67 4.51
CA LEU A 180 -2.40 3.01 4.65
C LEU A 180 -3.17 1.94 5.44
N THR A 181 -2.99 0.66 5.07
CA THR A 181 -3.62 -0.46 5.78
C THR A 181 -3.22 -0.47 7.25
N TRP A 182 -1.94 -0.26 7.56
CA TRP A 182 -1.45 -0.19 8.93
C TRP A 182 -2.04 1.01 9.71
N LEU A 183 -2.15 2.19 9.09
CA LEU A 183 -2.74 3.38 9.72
C LEU A 183 -4.19 3.10 10.12
N VAL A 184 -5.00 2.59 9.19
CA VAL A 184 -6.42 2.28 9.42
C VAL A 184 -6.57 1.19 10.48
N ASP A 185 -5.73 0.16 10.48
CA ASP A 185 -5.82 -0.92 11.47
C ASP A 185 -5.41 -0.47 12.88
N THR A 186 -4.38 0.39 12.98
CA THR A 186 -3.78 0.81 14.24
C THR A 186 -4.57 1.91 14.93
N PHE A 187 -4.99 2.94 14.18
CA PHE A 187 -5.65 4.13 14.74
C PHE A 187 -7.17 4.05 14.64
N GLY A 188 -7.70 3.13 13.83
CA GLY A 188 -9.13 3.05 13.55
C GLY A 188 -9.63 4.23 12.72
N ILE A 189 -10.85 4.10 12.22
CA ILE A 189 -11.60 5.14 11.52
C ILE A 189 -13.06 5.04 11.96
N ASP A 190 -13.77 6.17 11.97
CA ASP A 190 -15.20 6.24 12.26
C ASP A 190 -16.04 5.94 11.01
N GLU A 191 -17.37 6.06 11.14
CA GLU A 191 -18.31 5.78 10.04
C GLU A 191 -18.08 6.70 8.82
N ASP A 192 -17.79 7.97 9.05
CA ASP A 192 -17.44 8.93 7.99
C ASP A 192 -16.12 8.56 7.32
N GLY A 193 -15.11 8.15 8.10
CA GLY A 193 -13.86 7.62 7.60
C GLY A 193 -14.05 6.38 6.73
N ILE A 194 -14.90 5.43 7.14
CA ILE A 194 -15.22 4.25 6.33
C ILE A 194 -15.84 4.66 4.99
N ASN A 195 -16.81 5.59 5.00
CA ASN A 195 -17.43 6.08 3.77
C ASN A 195 -16.38 6.70 2.82
N LYS A 196 -15.46 7.52 3.36
CA LYS A 196 -14.34 8.09 2.59
C LYS A 196 -13.38 7.04 2.04
N GLU A 197 -13.12 5.95 2.76
CA GLU A 197 -12.32 4.84 2.23
C GLU A 197 -13.03 4.15 1.06
N ILE A 198 -14.35 3.94 1.16
CA ILE A 198 -15.15 3.35 0.08
C ILE A 198 -15.16 4.28 -1.14
N GLU A 199 -15.34 5.58 -0.97
CA GLU A 199 -15.26 6.56 -2.06
C GLU A 199 -13.88 6.54 -2.75
N PHE A 200 -12.80 6.48 -1.97
CA PHE A 200 -11.44 6.39 -2.49
C PHE A 200 -11.21 5.08 -3.27
N ILE A 201 -11.72 3.96 -2.76
CA ILE A 201 -11.67 2.66 -3.43
C ILE A 201 -12.42 2.71 -4.76
N ASP A 202 -13.65 3.24 -4.77
CA ASP A 202 -14.50 3.29 -5.96
C ASP A 202 -13.90 4.23 -7.03
N PHE A 203 -13.29 5.35 -6.60
CA PHE A 203 -12.51 6.23 -7.48
C PHE A 203 -11.36 5.48 -8.16
N LEU A 204 -10.55 4.74 -7.41
CA LEU A 204 -9.40 4.01 -7.95
C LEU A 204 -9.83 2.82 -8.84
N ILE A 205 -10.91 2.12 -8.50
CA ILE A 205 -11.49 1.06 -9.35
C ILE A 205 -12.04 1.65 -10.66
N GLY A 206 -12.69 2.82 -10.58
CA GLY A 206 -13.18 3.56 -11.73
C GLY A 206 -12.07 3.93 -12.72
N SER A 207 -10.89 4.27 -12.20
CA SER A 207 -9.70 4.58 -13.01
C SER A 207 -8.99 3.32 -13.54
N ASP A 208 -8.63 2.36 -12.68
CA ASP A 208 -7.98 1.11 -13.05
C ASP A 208 -8.59 -0.08 -12.30
N SER A 209 -9.60 -0.70 -12.92
CA SER A 209 -10.24 -1.89 -12.36
C SER A 209 -9.31 -3.11 -12.30
N TYR A 210 -8.14 -3.10 -12.97
CA TYR A 210 -7.16 -4.19 -12.89
C TYR A 210 -6.17 -4.00 -11.73
N ASN A 211 -6.23 -2.88 -11.00
CA ASN A 211 -5.36 -2.62 -9.87
C ASN A 211 -5.65 -3.56 -8.69
N ASN A 212 -4.83 -4.61 -8.55
CA ASN A 212 -4.96 -5.62 -7.50
C ASN A 212 -4.85 -5.04 -6.08
N SER A 213 -4.05 -3.99 -5.89
CA SER A 213 -3.87 -3.39 -4.56
C SER A 213 -5.17 -2.80 -4.02
N VAL A 214 -5.98 -2.19 -4.88
CA VAL A 214 -7.27 -1.59 -4.50
C VAL A 214 -8.27 -2.67 -4.11
N TRP A 215 -8.35 -3.76 -4.87
CA TRP A 215 -9.22 -4.89 -4.54
C TRP A 215 -8.82 -5.57 -3.21
N ASN A 216 -7.52 -5.73 -2.97
CA ASN A 216 -7.02 -6.24 -1.69
C ASN A 216 -7.40 -5.32 -0.54
N TYR A 217 -7.25 -4.01 -0.71
CA TYR A 217 -7.62 -3.01 0.30
C TYR A 217 -9.13 -2.97 0.55
N LYS A 218 -9.95 -3.08 -0.50
CA LYS A 218 -11.43 -3.20 -0.38
C LYS A 218 -11.82 -4.40 0.47
N ASN A 219 -11.21 -5.56 0.23
CA ASN A 219 -11.44 -6.75 1.04
C ASN A 219 -10.99 -6.57 2.50
N PHE A 220 -9.89 -5.84 2.75
CA PHE A 220 -9.47 -5.46 4.11
C PHE A 220 -10.53 -4.59 4.80
N ILE A 221 -10.98 -3.49 4.18
CA ILE A 221 -11.97 -2.57 4.75
C ILE A 221 -13.28 -3.29 5.09
N ILE A 222 -13.82 -4.07 4.15
CA ILE A 222 -15.08 -4.82 4.35
C ILE A 222 -14.96 -5.80 5.52
N LYS A 223 -13.84 -6.53 5.62
CA LYS A 223 -13.64 -7.52 6.69
C LYS A 223 -13.35 -6.87 8.04
N ARG A 224 -12.55 -5.80 8.06
CA ARG A 224 -12.13 -5.10 9.28
C ARG A 224 -13.28 -4.35 9.94
N PHE A 225 -14.17 -3.78 9.12
CA PHE A 225 -15.33 -3.00 9.57
C PHE A 225 -16.65 -3.69 9.20
N LYS A 226 -16.68 -5.03 9.24
CA LYS A 226 -17.85 -5.84 8.87
C LYS A 226 -19.16 -5.38 9.50
N ASP A 227 -19.11 -4.90 10.75
CA ASP A 227 -20.29 -4.50 11.51
C ASP A 227 -20.87 -3.16 11.02
N ALA A 228 -20.09 -2.38 10.26
CA ALA A 228 -20.55 -1.16 9.59
C ALA A 228 -21.29 -1.45 8.27
N PHE A 229 -21.17 -2.66 7.72
CA PHE A 229 -21.77 -3.02 6.43
C PHE A 229 -22.99 -3.91 6.63
N GLY A 230 -24.17 -3.40 6.27
CA GLY A 230 -25.41 -4.17 6.28
C GLY A 230 -25.43 -5.27 5.20
N LEU A 231 -26.27 -6.29 5.42
CA LEU A 231 -26.45 -7.41 4.49
C LEU A 231 -26.78 -6.94 3.05
N ASP A 232 -27.67 -5.95 2.93
CA ASP A 232 -28.08 -5.40 1.64
C ASP A 232 -26.91 -4.79 0.87
N TYR A 233 -25.98 -4.14 1.58
CA TYR A 233 -24.76 -3.59 0.98
C TYR A 233 -23.86 -4.71 0.46
N ILE A 234 -23.59 -5.73 1.28
CA ILE A 234 -22.74 -6.88 0.91
C ILE A 234 -23.29 -7.62 -0.32
N VAL A 235 -24.60 -7.87 -0.35
CA VAL A 235 -25.26 -8.55 -1.47
C VAL A 235 -25.22 -7.67 -2.73
N LYS A 236 -25.49 -6.37 -2.59
CA LYS A 236 -25.40 -5.41 -3.71
C LYS A 236 -23.98 -5.34 -4.27
N GLU A 237 -22.96 -5.27 -3.41
CA GLU A 237 -21.56 -5.26 -3.83
C GLU A 237 -21.16 -6.55 -4.52
N CYS A 238 -21.59 -7.71 -4.01
CA CYS A 238 -21.35 -8.99 -4.66
C CYS A 238 -21.95 -9.02 -6.09
N LYS A 239 -23.18 -8.50 -6.26
CA LYS A 239 -23.83 -8.38 -7.56
C LYS A 239 -23.06 -7.42 -8.49
N ASN A 240 -22.80 -6.19 -8.05
CA ASN A 240 -22.15 -5.15 -8.85
C ASN A 240 -20.75 -5.57 -9.32
N ASN A 241 -19.95 -6.15 -8.43
CA ASN A 241 -18.60 -6.59 -8.75
C ASN A 241 -18.61 -7.79 -9.70
N PHE A 242 -19.61 -8.69 -9.60
CA PHE A 242 -19.80 -9.74 -10.58
C PHE A 242 -20.20 -9.20 -11.97
N GLU A 243 -21.12 -8.23 -12.03
CA GLU A 243 -21.50 -7.58 -13.29
C GLU A 243 -20.31 -6.87 -13.95
N LEU A 244 -19.44 -6.23 -13.15
CA LEU A 244 -18.18 -5.67 -13.63
C LEU A 244 -17.25 -6.76 -14.17
N LEU A 245 -17.15 -7.91 -13.49
CA LEU A 245 -16.35 -9.04 -13.95
C LEU A 245 -16.88 -9.59 -15.28
N MET A 246 -18.20 -9.69 -15.46
CA MET A 246 -18.79 -10.11 -16.74
C MET A 246 -18.50 -9.14 -17.89
N LYS A 247 -18.35 -7.84 -17.60
CA LYS A 247 -17.90 -6.83 -18.58
C LYS A 247 -16.39 -6.92 -18.86
N LYS A 248 -15.60 -7.35 -17.88
CA LYS A 248 -14.12 -7.47 -17.95
C LYS A 248 -13.66 -8.89 -17.61
N PRO A 249 -14.01 -9.91 -18.42
CA PRO A 249 -13.88 -11.32 -18.05
C PRO A 249 -12.43 -11.79 -17.85
N LYS A 250 -11.43 -11.05 -18.34
CA LYS A 250 -10.00 -11.38 -18.17
C LYS A 250 -9.37 -10.74 -16.93
N ASN A 251 -10.15 -10.07 -16.08
CA ASN A 251 -9.64 -9.37 -14.90
C ASN A 251 -9.36 -10.35 -13.74
N GLU A 252 -8.10 -10.78 -13.63
CA GLU A 252 -7.65 -11.70 -12.59
C GLU A 252 -7.77 -11.12 -11.17
N SER A 253 -7.45 -9.84 -10.99
CA SER A 253 -7.57 -9.14 -9.71
C SER A 253 -9.01 -9.21 -9.17
N LEU A 254 -9.98 -8.96 -10.05
CA LEU A 254 -11.41 -9.02 -9.70
C LEU A 254 -11.89 -10.46 -9.47
N VAL A 255 -11.36 -11.45 -10.20
CA VAL A 255 -11.64 -12.87 -9.91
C VAL A 255 -11.17 -13.25 -8.50
N ASN A 256 -9.95 -12.87 -8.13
CA ASN A 256 -9.39 -13.16 -6.81
C ASN A 256 -10.20 -12.47 -5.70
N TYR A 257 -10.65 -11.23 -5.93
CA TYR A 257 -11.55 -10.55 -5.01
C TYR A 257 -12.91 -11.24 -4.91
N MET A 258 -13.54 -11.57 -6.04
CA MET A 258 -14.85 -12.21 -6.10
C MET A 258 -14.85 -13.56 -5.38
N THR A 259 -13.79 -14.35 -5.53
CA THR A 259 -13.61 -15.60 -4.78
C THR A 259 -13.72 -15.40 -3.26
N ASN A 260 -12.99 -14.42 -2.72
CA ASN A 260 -13.02 -14.11 -1.29
C ASN A 260 -14.36 -13.52 -0.85
N MET A 261 -14.91 -12.61 -1.64
CA MET A 261 -16.16 -11.91 -1.35
C MET A 261 -17.36 -12.86 -1.41
N LEU A 262 -17.37 -13.83 -2.32
CA LEU A 262 -18.44 -14.82 -2.43
C LEU A 262 -18.48 -15.73 -1.21
N SER A 263 -17.32 -16.27 -0.81
CA SER A 263 -17.24 -17.07 0.41
C SER A 263 -17.76 -16.30 1.62
N TYR A 264 -17.39 -15.02 1.75
CA TYR A 264 -17.90 -14.17 2.82
C TYR A 264 -19.41 -13.90 2.71
N CYS A 265 -19.90 -13.51 1.52
CA CYS A 265 -21.31 -13.25 1.24
C CYS A 265 -22.19 -14.45 1.61
N GLU A 266 -21.76 -15.67 1.27
CA GLU A 266 -22.53 -16.89 1.56
C GLU A 266 -22.60 -17.26 3.04
N THR A 267 -21.64 -16.81 3.87
CA THR A 267 -21.77 -16.94 5.34
C THR A 267 -22.90 -16.09 5.90
N LEU A 268 -23.35 -15.07 5.17
CA LEU A 268 -24.37 -14.10 5.58
C LEU A 268 -25.70 -14.26 4.80
N PHE A 269 -25.64 -14.72 3.54
CA PHE A 269 -26.77 -14.75 2.62
C PHE A 269 -26.76 -16.01 1.73
N SER A 270 -27.83 -16.78 1.78
CA SER A 270 -27.96 -18.07 1.07
C SER A 270 -29.03 -18.08 -0.03
N LYS A 271 -29.56 -16.92 -0.42
CA LYS A 271 -30.63 -16.79 -1.44
C LYS A 271 -30.10 -16.18 -2.74
N CYS A 272 -30.99 -16.02 -3.71
CA CYS A 272 -30.67 -15.44 -5.00
C CYS A 272 -30.27 -13.96 -4.87
N ILE A 273 -29.16 -13.60 -5.52
CA ILE A 273 -28.68 -12.21 -5.61
C ILE A 273 -29.30 -11.44 -6.78
N ASN A 274 -30.30 -12.02 -7.48
CA ASN A 274 -31.07 -11.40 -8.57
C ASN A 274 -30.20 -10.80 -9.69
N LEU A 275 -29.28 -11.60 -10.24
CA LEU A 275 -28.55 -11.24 -11.47
C LEU A 275 -29.52 -11.22 -12.67
N ASP A 276 -29.18 -10.48 -13.72
CA ASP A 276 -29.97 -10.45 -14.96
C ASP A 276 -30.16 -11.84 -15.61
N PHE A 277 -29.26 -12.77 -15.32
CA PHE A 277 -29.31 -14.16 -15.79
C PHE A 277 -30.19 -15.09 -14.93
N CYS A 278 -30.66 -14.62 -13.79
CA CYS A 278 -31.54 -15.36 -12.88
C CYS A 278 -32.97 -15.39 -13.41
N THR A 279 -33.63 -16.54 -13.30
CA THR A 279 -35.07 -16.62 -13.57
C THR A 279 -35.86 -15.99 -12.43
N SER A 280 -37.12 -15.61 -12.67
CA SER A 280 -38.04 -15.13 -11.64
C SER A 280 -38.30 -16.13 -10.50
N THR A 281 -37.95 -17.40 -10.72
CA THR A 281 -38.07 -18.51 -9.76
C THR A 281 -36.74 -18.88 -9.09
N CYS A 282 -35.66 -18.14 -9.35
CA CYS A 282 -34.34 -18.46 -8.80
C CYS A 282 -34.33 -18.26 -7.28
N ASN A 283 -34.01 -19.33 -6.55
CA ASN A 283 -33.81 -19.30 -5.10
C ASN A 283 -32.45 -19.89 -4.69
N GLY A 284 -31.53 -20.01 -5.66
CA GLY A 284 -30.20 -20.54 -5.44
C GLY A 284 -29.29 -19.57 -4.68
N PRO A 285 -28.25 -20.06 -3.98
CA PRO A 285 -27.29 -19.19 -3.31
C PRO A 285 -26.47 -18.35 -4.32
N PRO A 286 -25.72 -17.33 -3.84
CA PRO A 286 -24.87 -16.48 -4.68
C PRO A 286 -23.97 -17.27 -5.66
N THR A 287 -23.33 -18.36 -5.24
CA THR A 287 -22.45 -19.15 -6.13
C THR A 287 -23.19 -19.77 -7.30
N LEU A 288 -24.38 -20.34 -7.06
CA LEU A 288 -25.19 -20.96 -8.11
C LEU A 288 -25.68 -19.90 -9.11
N CYS A 289 -26.03 -18.70 -8.63
CA CYS A 289 -26.40 -17.58 -9.49
C CYS A 289 -25.24 -17.23 -10.44
N ILE A 290 -24.02 -17.13 -9.92
CA ILE A 290 -22.81 -16.78 -10.68
C ILE A 290 -22.41 -17.87 -11.66
N ILE A 291 -22.38 -19.14 -11.24
CA ILE A 291 -22.07 -20.26 -12.16
C ILE A 291 -23.07 -20.28 -13.32
N SER A 292 -24.37 -20.15 -13.03
CA SER A 292 -25.41 -20.14 -14.07
C SER A 292 -25.21 -18.98 -15.05
N ALA A 293 -24.85 -17.80 -14.56
CA ALA A 293 -24.58 -16.63 -15.39
C ALA A 293 -23.35 -16.83 -16.31
N ILE A 294 -22.24 -17.36 -15.77
CA ILE A 294 -21.01 -17.63 -16.55
C ILE A 294 -21.29 -18.67 -17.64
N VAL A 295 -21.98 -19.76 -17.32
CA VAL A 295 -22.26 -20.87 -18.26
C VAL A 295 -23.22 -20.46 -19.39
N LYS A 296 -24.11 -19.50 -19.13
CA LYS A 296 -24.99 -18.90 -20.14
C LYS A 296 -24.30 -17.83 -20.98
N SER A 297 -23.15 -17.32 -20.53
CA SER A 297 -22.42 -16.28 -21.25
C SER A 297 -21.69 -16.84 -22.48
N ARG A 298 -21.58 -16.03 -23.53
CA ARG A 298 -20.93 -16.43 -24.80
C ARG A 298 -19.41 -16.25 -24.82
N GLY A 299 -18.83 -15.61 -23.81
CA GLY A 299 -17.43 -15.17 -23.79
C GLY A 299 -16.68 -15.66 -22.56
N ILE A 300 -16.50 -16.98 -22.43
CA ILE A 300 -15.83 -17.58 -21.28
C ILE A 300 -14.32 -17.38 -21.41
N SER A 301 -13.71 -16.75 -20.40
CA SER A 301 -12.26 -16.58 -20.26
C SER A 301 -11.68 -17.64 -19.33
N THR A 302 -10.37 -17.83 -19.38
CA THR A 302 -9.65 -18.67 -18.42
C THR A 302 -9.84 -18.18 -16.98
N GLN A 303 -9.87 -16.86 -16.75
CA GLN A 303 -10.11 -16.28 -15.43
C GLN A 303 -11.52 -16.60 -14.88
N LEU A 304 -12.56 -16.55 -15.71
CA LEU A 304 -13.90 -16.97 -15.30
C LEU A 304 -13.95 -18.47 -14.98
N LEU A 305 -13.22 -19.31 -15.73
CA LEU A 305 -13.08 -20.73 -15.42
C LEU A 305 -12.36 -20.96 -14.09
N THR A 306 -11.33 -20.17 -13.77
CA THR A 306 -10.66 -20.21 -12.47
C THR A 306 -11.62 -19.91 -11.33
N LEU A 307 -12.49 -18.90 -11.48
CA LEU A 307 -13.53 -18.60 -10.48
C LEU A 307 -14.47 -19.78 -10.28
N VAL A 308 -14.99 -20.35 -11.38
CA VAL A 308 -15.89 -21.51 -11.32
C VAL A 308 -15.20 -22.72 -10.69
N ALA A 309 -13.97 -23.01 -11.08
CA ALA A 309 -13.19 -24.10 -10.51
C ALA A 309 -12.99 -23.94 -8.99
N HIS A 310 -12.70 -22.72 -8.54
CA HIS A 310 -12.56 -22.44 -7.11
C HIS A 310 -13.87 -22.65 -6.34
N ILE A 311 -15.00 -22.20 -6.91
CA ILE A 311 -16.32 -22.43 -6.31
C ILE A 311 -16.62 -23.92 -6.20
N LEU A 312 -16.36 -24.70 -7.27
CA LEU A 312 -16.63 -26.14 -7.31
C LEU A 312 -15.75 -26.95 -6.35
N GLN A 313 -14.51 -26.53 -6.10
CA GLN A 313 -13.63 -27.17 -5.12
C GLN A 313 -14.15 -27.01 -3.68
N ASN A 314 -14.85 -25.92 -3.39
CA ASN A 314 -15.30 -25.57 -2.04
C ASN A 314 -16.75 -25.97 -1.73
N GLN A 315 -17.52 -26.47 -2.71
CA GLN A 315 -18.91 -26.87 -2.52
C GLN A 315 -19.12 -28.35 -2.85
N SER A 316 -19.99 -29.03 -2.09
CA SER A 316 -20.53 -30.33 -2.52
C SER A 316 -21.39 -30.10 -3.76
N ILE A 317 -20.92 -30.61 -4.88
CA ILE A 317 -21.43 -30.37 -6.23
C ILE A 317 -22.88 -30.89 -6.42
N ASP A 318 -23.41 -31.68 -5.48
CA ASP A 318 -24.70 -32.36 -5.60
C ASP A 318 -25.93 -31.43 -5.53
N GLN A 319 -25.75 -30.14 -5.25
CA GLN A 319 -26.83 -29.15 -5.17
C GLN A 319 -27.00 -28.29 -6.44
N LEU A 320 -26.16 -28.46 -7.47
CA LEU A 320 -26.22 -27.65 -8.69
C LEU A 320 -27.24 -28.22 -9.69
N CYS A 321 -28.32 -27.47 -9.98
CA CYS A 321 -29.17 -27.76 -11.15
C CYS A 321 -28.32 -27.66 -12.44
N ASN A 322 -28.49 -28.61 -13.37
CA ASN A 322 -27.73 -28.73 -14.63
C ASN A 322 -26.25 -29.08 -14.47
N LYS A 323 -25.87 -29.79 -13.39
CA LYS A 323 -24.51 -30.30 -13.14
C LYS A 323 -23.85 -30.86 -14.42
N ASP A 324 -24.51 -31.75 -15.15
CA ASP A 324 -23.94 -32.37 -16.35
C ASP A 324 -23.70 -31.40 -17.52
N GLU A 325 -24.54 -30.37 -17.70
CA GLU A 325 -24.33 -29.34 -18.74
C GLU A 325 -23.16 -28.42 -18.36
N ILE A 326 -23.07 -28.08 -17.07
CA ILE A 326 -22.01 -27.27 -16.48
C ILE A 326 -20.67 -28.03 -16.56
N TYR A 327 -20.63 -29.31 -16.18
CA TYR A 327 -19.46 -30.16 -16.32
C TYR A 327 -19.07 -30.34 -17.78
N ASN A 328 -19.99 -30.69 -18.67
CA ASN A 328 -19.65 -30.86 -20.08
C ASN A 328 -19.11 -29.58 -20.71
N LYS A 329 -19.68 -28.40 -20.38
CA LYS A 329 -19.12 -27.13 -20.86
C LYS A 329 -17.78 -26.81 -20.22
N ILE A 330 -17.63 -26.98 -18.91
CA ILE A 330 -16.37 -26.75 -18.20
C ILE A 330 -15.28 -27.69 -18.72
N GLU A 331 -15.56 -28.98 -18.88
CA GLU A 331 -14.65 -30.01 -19.36
C GLU A 331 -14.24 -29.74 -20.82
N VAL A 332 -15.18 -29.38 -21.69
CA VAL A 332 -14.88 -28.91 -23.05
C VAL A 332 -14.02 -27.64 -23.04
N LEU A 333 -14.27 -26.71 -22.13
CA LEU A 333 -13.52 -25.46 -22.01
C LEU A 333 -12.12 -25.67 -21.42
N PHE A 334 -11.93 -26.61 -20.49
CA PHE A 334 -10.62 -26.99 -19.94
C PHE A 334 -9.78 -27.84 -20.91
N VAL A 335 -10.41 -28.51 -21.89
CA VAL A 335 -9.70 -29.26 -22.94
C VAL A 335 -9.29 -28.36 -24.12
N CYS A 336 -9.95 -27.21 -24.30
CA CYS A 336 -9.66 -26.26 -25.38
C CYS A 336 -8.63 -25.17 -25.03
N PHE A 337 -8.17 -25.09 -23.77
CA PHE A 337 -7.10 -24.22 -23.28
C PHE A 337 -5.99 -25.06 -22.67
#